data_AF-A0AAD2G7C6-F1
#
_entry.id   AF-A0AAD2G7C6-F1
#
_cell.length_a   1.000
_cell.length_b   1.000
_cell.length_c   1.000
_cell.angle_alpha   90.00
_cell.angle_beta   90.00
_cell.angle_gamma   90.00
#
_symmetry.space_group_name_H-M   'P 1'
#
loop_
_entity.id
_entity.type
_entity.pdbx_description
1 polymer ?
#
loop_
_entity_poly.entity_id
_entity_poly.type
_entity_poly.pdbx_seq_one_letter_code
_entity_poly.pdbx_strand_id
1 'polypeptide(L)'
;MHKAASTSILLTLAATALLCPADNFQQVQAFPISSASSLHRPLHHSMQLHSSPVDELELSPELESKWNQKNASRKKFGLNPMSLSEFMEVEAQVAQMSQQQELNLAAQQQTERQQRQQQQQQPSFMKNFAKGLLEDTCNSSFDCESPKVCCDLGFKKMCCSNGMLEVSLEYAMVPVPVDMRE
;
A
#
# COMPACT_ATOMS: atom_id res chain seq x y z
N MET A 1 -46.54 24.21 39.42
CA MET A 1 -46.77 22.87 38.85
C MET A 1 -46.16 22.81 37.45
N HIS A 2 -44.91 22.39 37.28
CA HIS A 2 -44.40 21.83 36.01
C HIS A 2 -43.25 20.88 36.35
N LYS A 3 -43.31 19.70 35.73
CA LYS A 3 -42.65 18.45 36.11
C LYS A 3 -41.21 18.39 35.59
N ALA A 4 -40.34 17.80 36.40
CA ALA A 4 -39.00 17.35 36.01
C ALA A 4 -39.07 16.16 35.04
N ALA A 5 -38.13 16.09 34.11
CA ALA A 5 -37.79 14.88 33.38
C ALA A 5 -36.25 14.81 33.25
N SER A 6 -35.64 14.21 34.28
CA SER A 6 -34.25 13.76 34.29
C SER A 6 -34.20 12.43 33.55
N THR A 7 -33.43 12.35 32.46
CA THR A 7 -33.19 11.10 31.74
C THR A 7 -31.68 10.83 31.70
N SER A 8 -31.22 10.11 32.73
CA SER A 8 -29.92 9.45 32.74
C SER A 8 -29.92 8.31 31.72
N ILE A 9 -29.08 8.41 30.70
CA ILE A 9 -28.75 7.29 29.82
C ILE A 9 -27.55 6.57 30.45
N LEU A 10 -27.84 5.46 31.10
CA LEU A 10 -26.86 4.48 31.60
C LEU A 10 -26.08 3.90 30.41
N LEU A 11 -24.78 4.20 30.34
CA LEU A 11 -23.83 3.44 29.53
C LEU A 11 -23.56 2.09 30.22
N THR A 12 -24.15 1.03 29.68
CA THR A 12 -23.76 -0.35 29.97
C THR A 12 -22.54 -0.72 29.12
N LEU A 13 -21.34 -0.54 29.67
CA LEU A 13 -20.12 -1.20 29.23
C LEU A 13 -20.14 -2.65 29.73
N ALA A 14 -20.60 -3.57 28.88
CA ALA A 14 -20.43 -5.00 29.11
C ALA A 14 -19.11 -5.44 28.46
N ALA A 15 -18.15 -5.77 29.32
CA ALA A 15 -16.93 -6.47 28.98
C ALA A 15 -17.25 -7.92 28.57
N THR A 16 -16.84 -8.33 27.38
CA THR A 16 -16.74 -9.74 26.99
C THR A 16 -15.29 -10.03 26.61
N ALA A 17 -14.52 -10.37 27.65
CA ALA A 17 -13.29 -11.12 27.50
C ALA A 17 -13.62 -12.61 27.29
N LEU A 18 -12.70 -13.28 26.59
CA LEU A 18 -12.50 -14.73 26.53
C LEU A 18 -13.57 -15.54 25.80
N LEU A 19 -13.19 -16.06 24.64
CA LEU A 19 -13.35 -17.47 24.26
C LEU A 19 -12.51 -17.71 23.00
N CYS A 20 -11.31 -18.27 23.18
CA CYS A 20 -10.61 -19.01 22.13
C CYS A 20 -11.33 -20.34 21.91
N PRO A 21 -11.60 -20.77 20.67
CA PRO A 21 -11.67 -22.17 20.34
C PRO A 21 -10.36 -22.63 19.67
N ALA A 22 -9.67 -23.55 20.35
CA ALA A 22 -8.75 -24.49 19.73
C ALA A 22 -9.56 -25.64 19.09
N ASP A 23 -8.97 -26.24 18.05
CA ASP A 23 -9.36 -27.49 17.41
C ASP A 23 -10.68 -27.56 16.62
N ASN A 24 -10.57 -27.43 15.29
CA ASN A 24 -11.28 -28.36 14.41
C ASN A 24 -10.49 -28.62 13.12
N PHE A 25 -9.71 -29.68 13.19
CA PHE A 25 -9.01 -30.29 12.07
C PHE A 25 -9.91 -31.40 11.51
N GLN A 26 -10.78 -31.11 10.53
CA GLN A 26 -11.13 -32.10 9.49
C GLN A 26 -11.98 -31.54 8.35
N GLN A 27 -11.61 -32.01 7.15
CA GLN A 27 -12.47 -32.23 5.99
C GLN A 27 -12.63 -31.07 4.99
N VAL A 28 -11.51 -30.79 4.30
CA VAL A 28 -11.55 -30.23 2.94
C VAL A 28 -12.33 -31.20 2.06
N GLN A 29 -13.52 -30.80 1.62
CA GLN A 29 -14.28 -31.55 0.63
C GLN A 29 -13.58 -31.46 -0.73
N ALA A 30 -13.30 -32.63 -1.29
CA ALA A 30 -12.80 -32.79 -2.64
C ALA A 30 -13.82 -32.27 -3.66
N PHE A 31 -13.37 -31.38 -4.54
CA PHE A 31 -14.12 -31.03 -5.74
C PHE A 31 -14.05 -32.18 -6.75
N PRO A 32 -15.14 -32.52 -7.46
CA PRO A 32 -15.13 -33.56 -8.48
C PRO A 32 -14.34 -33.08 -9.71
N ILE A 33 -13.22 -33.76 -9.93
CA ILE A 33 -12.40 -33.67 -11.13
C ILE A 33 -13.23 -34.26 -12.27
N SER A 34 -13.69 -33.41 -13.19
CA SER A 34 -14.29 -33.87 -14.44
C SER A 34 -13.19 -34.38 -15.35
N SER A 35 -13.20 -35.70 -15.53
CA SER A 35 -12.40 -36.47 -16.46
C SER A 35 -12.73 -36.09 -17.91
N ALA A 36 -11.71 -35.67 -18.66
CA ALA A 36 -11.70 -35.79 -20.11
C ALA A 36 -10.41 -36.51 -20.50
N SER A 37 -10.59 -37.75 -20.95
CA SER A 37 -9.57 -38.66 -21.42
C SER A 37 -9.08 -38.30 -22.83
N SER A 38 -7.87 -38.77 -23.14
CA SER A 38 -7.36 -39.14 -24.48
C SER A 38 -6.48 -38.10 -25.18
N LEU A 39 -5.15 -38.26 -25.08
CA LEU A 39 -4.38 -38.96 -26.13
C LEU A 39 -2.95 -39.27 -25.66
N HIS A 40 -2.50 -40.49 -25.96
CA HIS A 40 -1.18 -41.06 -25.70
C HIS A 40 0.02 -40.17 -26.05
N ARG A 41 1.00 -40.09 -25.12
CA ARG A 41 2.44 -40.22 -25.45
C ARG A 41 3.24 -40.68 -24.22
N PRO A 42 3.78 -41.90 -24.17
CA PRO A 42 4.68 -42.29 -23.10
C PRO A 42 6.09 -41.79 -23.45
N LEU A 43 6.54 -40.74 -22.77
CA LEU A 43 7.97 -40.53 -22.58
C LEU A 43 8.33 -41.10 -21.21
N HIS A 44 8.79 -42.35 -21.24
CA HIS A 44 9.61 -42.92 -20.18
C HIS A 44 10.87 -42.05 -20.04
N HIS A 45 10.87 -41.08 -19.14
CA HIS A 45 12.11 -40.46 -18.68
C HIS A 45 12.41 -41.04 -17.30
N SER A 46 13.23 -42.09 -17.32
CA SER A 46 13.83 -42.68 -16.13
C SER A 46 14.63 -41.58 -15.42
N MET A 47 14.21 -41.18 -14.22
CA MET A 47 15.06 -40.43 -13.31
C MET A 47 16.12 -41.39 -12.77
N GLN A 48 17.18 -41.60 -13.55
CA GLN A 48 18.39 -42.23 -13.05
C GLN A 48 19.07 -41.23 -12.12
N LEU A 49 18.96 -41.48 -10.81
CA LEU A 49 19.86 -40.97 -9.78
C LEU A 49 21.28 -41.48 -10.10
N HIS A 50 21.99 -40.77 -10.96
CA HIS A 50 23.43 -40.90 -11.10
C HIS A 50 24.08 -40.12 -9.95
N SER A 51 24.58 -40.87 -8.97
CA SER A 51 25.56 -40.37 -8.01
C SER A 51 26.90 -40.22 -8.73
N SER A 52 27.10 -39.08 -9.37
CA SER A 52 28.40 -38.70 -9.95
C SER A 52 29.30 -38.04 -8.91
N PRO A 53 30.61 -38.25 -8.98
CA PRO A 53 31.57 -37.82 -7.97
C PRO A 53 31.94 -36.34 -8.17
N VAL A 54 31.64 -35.49 -7.16
CA VAL A 54 32.19 -34.11 -6.98
C VAL A 54 32.51 -33.38 -8.30
N ASP A 55 31.51 -33.27 -9.17
CA ASP A 55 31.60 -32.45 -10.37
C ASP A 55 31.56 -30.98 -9.97
N GLU A 56 32.60 -30.28 -10.39
CA GLU A 56 32.69 -28.83 -10.52
C GLU A 56 31.31 -28.29 -10.94
N LEU A 57 30.69 -27.44 -10.12
CA LEU A 57 29.40 -26.83 -10.43
C LEU A 57 29.58 -26.02 -11.72
N GLU A 58 29.36 -26.65 -12.87
CA GLU A 58 29.40 -25.97 -14.16
C GLU A 58 28.32 -24.90 -14.13
N LEU A 59 28.77 -23.65 -14.11
CA LEU A 59 27.89 -22.51 -14.12
C LEU A 59 27.10 -22.51 -15.42
N SER A 60 25.78 -22.32 -15.32
CA SER A 60 24.98 -22.10 -16.51
C SER A 60 25.59 -20.95 -17.32
N PRO A 61 25.82 -21.11 -18.63
CA PRO A 61 26.45 -20.07 -19.46
C PRO A 61 25.66 -18.75 -19.45
N GLU A 62 24.35 -18.82 -19.20
CA GLU A 62 23.51 -17.64 -19.02
C GLU A 62 23.86 -16.88 -17.74
N LEU A 63 24.09 -17.60 -16.63
CA LEU A 63 24.43 -17.00 -15.34
C LEU A 63 25.80 -16.30 -15.42
N GLU A 64 26.77 -16.96 -16.05
CA GLU A 64 28.11 -16.41 -16.24
C GLU A 64 28.08 -15.13 -17.07
N SER A 65 27.31 -15.12 -18.17
CA SER A 65 27.14 -13.92 -19.01
C SER A 65 26.55 -12.75 -18.23
N LYS A 66 25.49 -12.98 -17.44
CA LYS A 66 24.86 -11.95 -16.60
C LYS A 66 25.82 -11.43 -15.52
N TRP A 67 26.53 -12.33 -14.84
CA TRP A 67 27.52 -11.98 -13.83
C TRP A 67 28.65 -11.12 -14.42
N ASN A 68 29.21 -11.53 -15.56
CA ASN A 68 30.24 -10.78 -16.29
C ASN A 68 29.74 -9.41 -16.74
N GLN A 69 28.49 -9.30 -17.20
CA GLN A 69 27.88 -8.03 -17.59
C GLN A 69 27.74 -7.07 -16.39
N LYS A 70 27.35 -7.57 -15.21
CA LYS A 70 27.26 -6.77 -13.98
C LYS A 70 28.64 -6.30 -13.54
N ASN A 71 29.64 -7.17 -13.55
CA ASN A 71 31.02 -6.81 -13.22
C ASN A 71 31.63 -5.82 -14.21
N ALA A 72 31.35 -5.97 -15.50
CA ALA A 72 31.76 -4.99 -16.51
C ALA A 72 31.14 -3.61 -16.23
N SER A 73 29.88 -3.57 -15.79
CA SER A 73 29.21 -2.32 -15.41
C SER A 73 29.82 -1.72 -14.14
N ARG A 74 30.05 -2.53 -13.09
CA ARG A 74 30.70 -2.11 -11.84
C ARG A 74 32.08 -1.51 -12.11
N LYS A 75 32.87 -2.12 -12.98
CA LYS A 75 34.18 -1.62 -13.40
C LYS A 75 34.10 -0.24 -14.07
N LYS A 76 33.07 0.01 -14.89
CA LYS A 76 32.85 1.35 -15.50
C LYS A 76 32.61 2.44 -14.47
N PHE A 77 32.06 2.10 -13.30
CA PHE A 77 31.83 3.01 -12.19
C PHE A 77 32.92 2.96 -11.10
N GLY A 78 34.07 2.30 -11.36
CA GLY A 78 35.16 2.19 -10.40
C GLY A 78 34.85 1.33 -9.18
N LEU A 79 33.82 0.47 -9.25
CA LEU A 79 33.47 -0.47 -8.19
C LEU A 79 34.22 -1.79 -8.37
N ASN A 80 34.56 -2.43 -7.26
CA ASN A 80 35.16 -3.76 -7.26
C ASN A 80 34.22 -4.79 -7.91
N PRO A 81 34.73 -5.76 -8.69
CA PRO A 81 33.93 -6.86 -9.19
C PRO A 81 33.35 -7.64 -8.02
N MET A 82 32.10 -8.07 -8.15
CA MET A 82 31.45 -8.94 -7.18
C MET A 82 31.81 -10.40 -7.45
N SER A 83 31.94 -11.19 -6.40
CA SER A 83 32.08 -12.64 -6.49
C SER A 83 30.81 -13.28 -7.03
N LEU A 84 30.93 -14.53 -7.46
CA LEU A 84 29.78 -15.25 -7.98
C LEU A 84 28.73 -15.53 -6.91
N SER A 85 29.14 -15.85 -5.68
CA SER A 85 28.22 -16.11 -4.56
C SER A 85 27.41 -14.87 -4.22
N GLU A 86 28.06 -13.70 -4.13
CA GLU A 86 27.38 -12.42 -3.90
C GLU A 86 26.37 -12.12 -5.02
N PHE A 87 26.71 -12.46 -6.26
CA PHE A 87 25.79 -12.28 -7.39
C PHE A 87 24.54 -13.15 -7.23
N MET A 88 24.69 -14.43 -6.88
CA MET A 88 23.56 -15.32 -6.66
C MET A 88 22.66 -14.87 -5.50
N GLU A 89 23.25 -14.41 -4.39
CA GLU A 89 22.51 -13.89 -3.24
C GLU A 89 21.68 -12.65 -3.62
N VAL A 90 22.29 -11.71 -4.36
CA VAL A 90 21.61 -10.50 -4.82
C VAL A 90 20.49 -10.84 -5.80
N GLU A 91 20.71 -11.73 -6.76
CA GLU A 91 19.67 -12.15 -7.70
C GLU A 91 18.50 -12.85 -6.98
N ALA A 92 18.79 -13.68 -5.96
CA ALA A 92 17.76 -14.29 -5.12
C ALA A 92 16.96 -13.23 -4.34
N GLN A 93 17.63 -12.24 -3.77
CA GLN A 93 16.98 -11.13 -3.06
C GLN A 93 16.10 -10.29 -4.00
N VAL A 94 16.57 -10.01 -5.22
CA VAL A 94 15.80 -9.27 -6.24
C VAL A 94 14.55 -10.07 -6.63
N ALA A 95 14.66 -11.38 -6.83
CA ALA A 95 13.52 -12.23 -7.14
C ALA A 95 12.46 -12.21 -6.02
N GLN A 96 12.89 -12.29 -4.76
CA GLN A 96 11.99 -12.19 -3.61
C GLN A 96 11.30 -10.83 -3.56
N MET A 97 12.06 -9.75 -3.76
CA MET A 97 11.51 -8.40 -3.74
C MET A 97 10.53 -8.16 -4.88
N SER A 98 10.80 -8.68 -6.09
CA SER A 98 9.86 -8.57 -7.22
C SER A 98 8.56 -9.30 -6.94
N GLN A 99 8.61 -10.48 -6.32
CA GLN A 99 7.41 -11.22 -5.93
C GLN A 99 6.60 -10.44 -4.89
N GLN A 100 7.27 -9.86 -3.90
CA GLN A 100 6.61 -9.04 -2.89
C GLN A 100 5.95 -7.79 -3.50
N GLN A 101 6.62 -7.13 -4.45
CA GLN A 101 6.07 -5.98 -5.16
C GLN A 101 4.82 -6.35 -5.96
N GLU A 102 4.81 -7.51 -6.62
CA GLU A 102 3.64 -7.99 -7.35
C GLU A 102 2.45 -8.25 -6.43
N LEU A 103 2.67 -8.91 -5.28
CA LEU A 103 1.62 -9.15 -4.28
C LEU A 103 1.07 -7.85 -3.70
N ASN A 104 1.96 -6.90 -3.37
CA ASN A 104 1.55 -5.60 -2.85
C ASN A 104 0.73 -4.81 -3.87
N LEU A 105 1.13 -4.83 -5.15
CA LEU A 105 0.40 -4.18 -6.22
C LEU A 105 -0.98 -4.82 -6.42
N ALA A 106 -1.07 -6.15 -6.40
CA ALA A 106 -2.35 -6.86 -6.50
C ALA A 106 -3.28 -6.53 -5.32
N ALA A 107 -2.75 -6.51 -4.10
CA ALA A 107 -3.51 -6.14 -2.90
C ALA A 107 -3.99 -4.69 -2.97
N GLN A 108 -3.12 -3.75 -3.35
CA GLN A 108 -3.48 -2.34 -3.51
C GLN A 108 -4.61 -2.14 -4.53
N GLN A 109 -4.53 -2.80 -5.68
CA GLN A 109 -5.59 -2.75 -6.69
C GLN A 109 -6.93 -3.28 -6.17
N GLN A 110 -6.91 -4.33 -5.35
CA GLN A 110 -8.13 -4.86 -4.71
C GLN A 110 -8.70 -3.87 -3.70
N THR A 111 -7.86 -3.28 -2.84
CA THR A 111 -8.28 -2.27 -1.88
C THR A 111 -8.88 -1.04 -2.57
N GLU A 112 -8.25 -0.54 -3.63
CA GLU A 112 -8.77 0.59 -4.42
C GLU A 112 -10.14 0.27 -5.07
N ARG A 113 -10.33 -0.95 -5.59
CA ARG A 113 -11.63 -1.39 -6.12
C ARG A 113 -12.71 -1.44 -5.04
N GLN A 114 -12.39 -1.96 -3.86
CA GLN A 114 -13.33 -2.01 -2.73
C GLN A 114 -13.70 -0.60 -2.25
N GLN A 115 -12.71 0.30 -2.13
CA GLN A 115 -12.96 1.69 -1.76
C GLN A 115 -13.86 2.40 -2.78
N ARG A 116 -13.64 2.19 -4.08
CA ARG A 116 -14.52 2.75 -5.12
C ARG A 116 -15.96 2.23 -5.01
N GLN A 117 -16.16 0.95 -4.69
CA GLN A 117 -17.49 0.39 -4.49
C GLN A 117 -18.18 0.95 -3.23
N GLN A 118 -17.46 1.09 -2.11
CA GLN A 118 -18.00 1.70 -0.88
C GLN A 118 -18.35 3.17 -1.10
N GLN A 119 -17.52 3.92 -1.83
CA GLN A 119 -17.83 5.31 -2.17
C GLN A 119 -19.08 5.42 -3.04
N GLN A 120 -19.37 4.47 -3.95
CA GLN A 120 -20.59 4.49 -4.76
C GLN A 120 -21.87 4.31 -3.93
N GLN A 121 -21.79 3.67 -2.75
CA GLN A 121 -22.94 3.46 -1.87
C GLN A 121 -23.22 4.61 -0.90
N GLN A 122 -22.32 5.61 -0.79
CA GLN A 122 -22.61 6.79 0.04
C GLN A 122 -23.61 7.74 -0.66
N PRO A 123 -24.61 8.26 0.08
CA PRO A 123 -25.59 9.18 -0.48
C PRO A 123 -24.92 10.45 -1.02
N SER A 124 -25.28 10.86 -2.25
CA SER A 124 -24.70 12.01 -2.99
C SER A 124 -24.58 13.32 -2.19
N PHE A 125 -25.38 13.49 -1.14
CA PHE A 125 -25.36 14.69 -0.30
C PHE A 125 -24.10 14.80 0.58
N MET A 126 -23.65 13.72 1.24
CA MET A 126 -22.41 13.75 2.03
C MET A 126 -21.16 13.84 1.15
N LYS A 127 -21.21 13.26 -0.06
CA LYS A 127 -20.12 13.31 -1.03
C LYS A 127 -19.76 14.74 -1.44
N ASN A 128 -20.75 15.60 -1.65
CA ASN A 128 -20.50 16.98 -2.08
C ASN A 128 -19.98 17.87 -0.95
N PHE A 129 -20.40 17.62 0.30
CA PHE A 129 -19.91 18.36 1.46
C PHE A 129 -18.49 17.94 1.87
N ALA A 130 -18.19 16.64 1.83
CA ALA A 130 -16.86 16.11 2.12
C ALA A 130 -15.84 16.44 1.03
N LYS A 131 -16.23 16.39 -0.25
CA LYS A 131 -15.33 16.67 -1.37
C LYS A 131 -14.85 18.13 -1.40
N GLY A 132 -15.70 19.09 -1.05
CA GLY A 132 -15.30 20.50 -0.97
C GLY A 132 -14.33 20.81 0.18
N LEU A 133 -14.41 20.05 1.29
CA LEU A 133 -13.65 20.34 2.51
C LEU A 133 -12.35 19.52 2.63
N LEU A 134 -12.25 18.34 2.00
CA LEU A 134 -11.15 17.38 2.19
C LEU A 134 -10.32 17.09 0.93
N GLU A 135 -10.59 17.72 -0.21
CA GLU A 135 -9.78 17.50 -1.42
C GLU A 135 -8.44 18.25 -1.32
N ASP A 136 -7.36 17.49 -1.28
CA ASP A 136 -5.99 18.01 -1.28
C ASP A 136 -5.70 18.72 -2.61
N THR A 137 -5.22 19.96 -2.51
CA THR A 137 -4.89 20.80 -3.67
C THR A 137 -3.43 20.65 -4.11
N CYS A 138 -2.59 20.00 -3.31
CA CYS A 138 -1.19 19.70 -3.62
C CYS A 138 -0.74 18.43 -2.90
N ASN A 139 0.19 17.68 -3.49
CA ASN A 139 0.84 16.53 -2.85
C ASN A 139 2.29 16.84 -2.44
N SER A 140 2.95 17.74 -3.18
CA SER A 140 4.33 18.16 -2.98
C SER A 140 4.48 19.66 -3.25
N SER A 141 5.55 20.28 -2.75
CA SER A 141 5.82 21.72 -2.98
C SER A 141 6.03 22.07 -4.46
N PHE A 142 6.27 21.08 -5.33
CA PHE A 142 6.39 21.27 -6.77
C PHE A 142 5.04 21.46 -7.47
N ASP A 143 3.94 21.10 -6.82
CA ASP A 143 2.58 21.28 -7.34
C ASP A 143 2.09 22.73 -7.17
N CYS A 144 2.83 23.56 -6.44
CA CYS A 144 2.47 24.94 -6.12
C CYS A 144 3.25 25.96 -6.96
N GLU A 145 2.57 27.02 -7.41
CA GLU A 145 3.20 28.12 -8.13
C GLU A 145 4.12 28.91 -7.20
N SER A 146 5.40 29.05 -7.57
CA SER A 146 6.41 29.74 -6.75
C SER A 146 5.99 31.18 -6.47
N PRO A 147 6.05 31.68 -5.22
CA PRO A 147 6.82 31.16 -4.07
C PRO A 147 6.04 30.25 -3.10
N LYS A 148 4.87 29.74 -3.47
CA LYS A 148 4.03 28.94 -2.58
C LYS A 148 4.60 27.53 -2.37
N VAL A 149 4.36 26.97 -1.19
CA VAL A 149 4.77 25.61 -0.80
C VAL A 149 3.56 24.81 -0.36
N CYS A 150 3.60 23.49 -0.53
CA CYS A 150 2.50 22.62 -0.12
C CYS A 150 2.52 22.43 1.40
N CYS A 151 1.52 22.99 2.09
CA CYS A 151 1.32 22.82 3.52
C CYS A 151 0.36 21.67 3.80
N ASP A 152 0.64 20.91 4.84
CA ASP A 152 -0.27 19.92 5.38
C ASP A 152 -0.97 20.49 6.62
N LEU A 153 -2.28 20.72 6.55
CA LEU A 153 -3.09 21.22 7.67
C LEU A 153 -3.68 20.07 8.51
N GLY A 154 -3.23 18.82 8.29
CA GLY A 154 -3.67 17.61 8.99
C GLY A 154 -4.98 17.02 8.46
N PHE A 155 -5.87 17.86 7.91
CA PHE A 155 -7.12 17.44 7.27
C PHE A 155 -7.22 17.86 5.79
N LYS A 156 -6.28 18.67 5.30
CA LYS A 156 -6.22 19.16 3.92
C LYS A 156 -4.82 19.66 3.58
N LYS A 157 -4.31 19.33 2.40
CA LYS A 157 -3.08 19.87 1.85
C LYS A 157 -3.37 21.02 0.89
N MET A 158 -2.71 22.15 1.10
CA MET A 158 -2.87 23.34 0.25
C MET A 158 -1.62 24.17 0.11
N CYS A 159 -1.52 24.90 -1.01
CA CYS A 159 -0.41 25.80 -1.28
C CYS A 159 -0.47 27.04 -0.39
N CYS A 160 0.47 27.21 0.55
CA CYS A 160 0.61 28.44 1.33
C CYS A 160 1.79 29.27 0.84
N SER A 161 1.68 30.58 1.02
CA SER A 161 2.82 31.49 0.94
C SER A 161 3.73 31.27 2.16
N ASN A 162 4.98 30.84 1.97
CA ASN A 162 6.02 30.74 3.00
C ASN A 162 5.76 29.80 4.20
N GLY A 163 4.92 28.77 4.06
CA GLY A 163 4.73 27.74 5.10
C GLY A 163 3.99 28.21 6.35
N MET A 164 3.44 29.43 6.34
CA MET A 164 2.45 29.89 7.31
C MET A 164 1.11 30.04 6.60
N LEU A 165 0.04 29.62 7.26
CA LEU A 165 -1.32 29.93 6.84
C LEU A 165 -1.51 31.45 7.02
N GLU A 166 -1.16 32.24 6.01
CA GLU A 166 -1.57 33.64 5.95
C GLU A 166 -3.07 33.62 5.67
N VAL A 167 -3.85 33.46 6.73
CA VAL A 167 -5.28 33.76 6.67
C VAL A 167 -5.31 35.25 6.37
N SER A 168 -5.52 35.62 5.10
CA SER A 168 -6.01 36.95 4.78
C SER A 168 -7.43 37.01 5.34
N LEU A 169 -7.54 37.18 6.66
CA LEU A 169 -8.70 37.80 7.26
C LEU A 169 -8.72 39.18 6.61
N GLU A 170 -9.51 39.30 5.55
CA GLU A 170 -9.91 40.60 5.04
C GLU A 170 -10.58 41.28 6.23
N TYR A 171 -9.81 42.12 6.94
CA TYR A 171 -10.29 42.84 8.11
C TYR A 171 -11.38 43.81 7.63
N ALA A 172 -12.62 43.36 7.67
CA ALA A 172 -13.76 44.25 7.50
C ALA A 172 -13.79 45.19 8.72
N MET A 173 -13.51 46.47 8.51
CA MET A 173 -13.70 47.48 9.55
C MET A 173 -15.20 47.63 9.82
N VAL A 174 -15.68 46.99 10.88
CA VAL A 174 -17.05 47.20 11.36
C VAL A 174 -17.04 48.45 12.26
N PRO A 175 -17.81 49.50 11.94
CA PRO A 175 -17.87 50.69 12.78
C PRO A 175 -18.44 50.33 14.15
N VAL A 176 -17.70 50.67 15.21
CA VAL A 176 -18.15 50.50 16.59
C VAL A 176 -19.16 51.62 16.90
N PRO A 177 -20.39 51.30 17.36
CA PRO A 177 -21.33 52.32 17.79
C PRO A 177 -20.75 53.09 18.99
N VAL A 178 -20.67 54.41 18.87
CA VAL A 178 -20.36 55.29 20.00
C VAL A 178 -21.66 55.79 20.61
N ASP A 179 -21.87 55.49 21.89
CA ASP A 179 -22.99 56.05 22.66
C ASP A 179 -22.73 57.54 22.90
N MET A 180 -23.45 58.41 22.19
CA MET A 180 -23.45 59.85 22.46
C MET A 180 -24.54 60.13 23.49
N ARG A 181 -24.23 59.91 24.78
CA ARG A 181 -25.01 60.47 25.88
C ARG A 181 -24.26 61.67 26.45
N GLU A 182 -24.81 62.85 26.21
CA GLU A 182 -24.48 64.11 26.91
C GLU A 182 -25.03 64.10 28.34
#